data_AF-A0A9W6YF22-F1
#
_entry.id   AF-A0A9W6YF22-F1
#
_cell.length_a   1.000
_cell.length_b   1.000
_cell.length_c   1.000
_cell.angle_alpha   90.00
_cell.angle_beta   90.00
_cell.angle_gamma   90.00
#
_symmetry.space_group_name_H-M   'P 1'
#
loop_
_entity.id
_entity.type
_entity.pdbx_description
1 polymer ?
#
loop_
_entity_poly.entity_id
_entity_poly.type
_entity_poly.pdbx_seq_one_letter_code
_entity_poly.pdbx_strand_id
1 'polypeptide(L)'
;MLKTWVSVLCCTIMMLTAGITADDFDAQAEAIVANFTTEQILGQMAQIPVYMFMNADNSLNDTLMRDYAKLKIGSFNLIPFNDAANDVTGEYGWTAPEWRQKSSLVSKKLQWRRTMASP
;
A
#
# COMPACT_ATOMS: atom_id res chain seq x y z
N MET A 1 29.59 37.81 -8.97
CA MET A 1 30.24 36.62 -8.38
C MET A 1 29.41 36.00 -7.25
N LEU A 2 28.89 36.77 -6.29
CA LEU A 2 28.06 36.26 -5.17
C LEU A 2 26.90 35.33 -5.58
N LYS A 3 26.18 35.63 -6.68
CA LYS A 3 25.07 34.79 -7.19
C LYS A 3 25.51 33.37 -7.58
N THR A 4 26.72 33.21 -8.13
CA THR A 4 27.26 31.92 -8.56
C THR A 4 27.61 31.04 -7.35
N TRP A 5 28.11 31.64 -6.28
CA TRP A 5 28.42 30.95 -5.03
C TRP A 5 27.17 30.49 -4.29
N VAL A 6 26.09 31.29 -4.30
CA VAL A 6 24.79 30.90 -3.70
C VAL A 6 24.19 29.70 -4.42
N SER A 7 24.24 29.64 -5.75
CA SER A 7 23.71 28.50 -6.51
C SER A 7 24.50 27.21 -6.25
N VAL A 8 25.84 27.28 -6.20
CA VAL A 8 26.68 26.11 -5.87
C VAL A 8 26.41 25.61 -4.45
N LEU A 9 26.31 26.51 -3.47
CA LEU A 9 25.99 26.15 -2.09
C LEU A 9 24.60 25.49 -1.98
N CYS A 10 23.61 26.02 -2.69
CA CYS A 10 22.25 25.49 -2.69
C CYS A 10 22.18 24.09 -3.33
N CYS A 11 22.89 23.86 -4.43
CA CYS A 11 23.00 22.54 -5.06
C CYS A 11 23.71 21.52 -4.15
N THR A 12 24.78 21.91 -3.45
CA THR A 12 25.44 21.02 -2.48
C THR A 12 24.53 20.68 -1.30
N ILE A 13 23.76 21.63 -0.77
CA ILE A 13 22.82 21.36 0.33
C ILE A 13 21.72 20.38 -0.12
N MET A 14 21.15 20.57 -1.31
CA MET A 14 20.13 19.65 -1.86
C MET A 14 20.66 18.23 -2.08
N MET A 15 21.91 18.09 -2.55
CA MET A 15 22.55 16.78 -2.73
C MET A 15 22.85 16.10 -1.39
N LEU A 16 23.31 16.85 -0.36
CA LEU A 16 23.49 16.29 0.98
C LEU A 16 22.17 15.86 1.62
N THR A 17 21.08 16.64 1.45
CA THR A 17 19.76 16.24 1.98
C THR A 17 19.23 14.98 1.30
N ALA A 18 19.47 14.81 0.00
CA ALA A 18 19.04 13.61 -0.72
C ALA A 18 19.82 12.34 -0.28
N GLY A 19 21.13 12.48 0.01
CA GLY A 19 21.94 11.38 0.56
C GLY A 19 21.51 10.97 1.96
N ILE A 20 21.23 11.95 2.84
CA ILE A 20 20.72 11.69 4.20
C ILE A 20 19.36 10.97 4.17
N THR A 21 18.49 11.26 3.19
CA THR A 21 17.17 10.62 3.11
C THR A 21 17.18 9.16 2.66
N ALA A 22 18.17 8.74 1.87
CA ALA A 22 18.22 7.35 1.39
C ALA A 22 18.67 6.39 2.50
N ASP A 23 19.74 6.73 3.22
CA ASP A 23 20.22 5.96 4.38
C ASP A 23 19.16 5.85 5.49
N ASP A 24 18.30 6.87 5.62
CA ASP A 24 17.22 6.91 6.62
C ASP A 24 16.08 5.92 6.30
N PHE A 25 15.75 5.72 5.02
CA PHE A 25 14.68 4.78 4.63
C PHE A 25 15.10 3.32 4.79
N ASP A 26 16.34 2.97 4.43
CA ASP A 26 16.84 1.61 4.59
C ASP A 26 16.93 1.24 6.07
N ALA A 27 17.51 2.11 6.90
CA ALA A 27 17.56 1.91 8.35
C ALA A 27 16.16 1.81 8.97
N GLN A 28 15.20 2.62 8.51
CA GLN A 28 13.81 2.53 8.95
C GLN A 28 13.16 1.20 8.54
N ALA A 29 13.36 0.74 7.32
CA ALA A 29 12.82 -0.53 6.83
C ALA A 29 13.41 -1.71 7.63
N GLU A 30 14.73 -1.72 7.86
CA GLU A 30 15.40 -2.71 8.70
C GLU A 30 14.83 -2.72 10.12
N ALA A 31 14.67 -1.55 10.74
CA ALA A 31 14.09 -1.44 12.09
C ALA A 31 12.64 -1.94 12.16
N ILE A 32 11.85 -1.76 11.09
CA ILE A 32 10.48 -2.29 11.02
C ILE A 32 10.50 -3.81 10.87
N VAL A 33 11.26 -4.35 9.92
CA VAL A 33 11.31 -5.79 9.61
C VAL A 33 11.94 -6.59 10.76
N ALA A 34 12.94 -6.03 11.47
CA ALA A 34 13.54 -6.65 12.64
C ALA A 34 12.54 -6.91 13.78
N ASN A 35 11.42 -6.18 13.80
CA ASN A 35 10.35 -6.33 14.79
C ASN A 35 9.19 -7.24 14.32
N PHE A 36 9.31 -7.88 13.16
CA PHE A 36 8.27 -8.79 12.65
C PHE A 36 8.50 -10.24 13.09
N THR A 37 7.40 -10.96 13.35
CA THR A 37 7.43 -12.42 13.40
C THR A 37 7.60 -13.02 12.01
N THR A 38 7.98 -14.30 11.93
CA THR A 38 8.07 -15.03 10.66
C THR A 38 6.78 -14.96 9.86
N GLU A 39 5.62 -15.08 10.51
CA GLU A 39 4.31 -15.00 9.85
C GLU A 39 4.04 -13.61 9.29
N GLN A 40 4.49 -12.55 9.97
CA GLN A 40 4.38 -11.18 9.47
C GLN A 40 5.26 -10.97 8.24
N ILE A 41 6.48 -11.50 8.22
CA ILE A 41 7.36 -11.45 7.04
C ILE A 41 6.69 -12.14 5.86
N LEU A 42 6.20 -13.38 6.04
CA LEU A 42 5.50 -14.13 5.00
C LEU A 42 4.25 -13.39 4.50
N GLY A 43 3.48 -12.81 5.42
CA GLY A 43 2.33 -11.98 5.07
C GLY A 43 2.72 -10.79 4.20
N GLN A 44 3.78 -10.05 4.56
CA GLN A 44 4.23 -8.89 3.79
C GLN A 44 4.75 -9.25 2.40
N MET A 45 5.26 -10.47 2.20
CA MET A 45 5.69 -10.98 0.88
C MET A 45 4.53 -11.46 -0.01
N ALA A 46 3.32 -11.56 0.53
CA ALA A 46 2.14 -12.00 -0.20
C ALA A 46 1.39 -10.83 -0.85
N GLN A 47 0.92 -11.06 -2.08
CA GLN A 47 -0.01 -10.20 -2.79
C GLN A 47 -1.26 -11.00 -3.18
N ILE A 48 -2.45 -10.45 -2.91
CA ILE A 48 -3.73 -11.09 -3.25
C ILE A 48 -4.56 -10.16 -4.14
N PRO A 49 -5.11 -10.63 -5.26
CA PRO A 49 -5.96 -9.80 -6.10
C PRO A 49 -7.34 -9.56 -5.49
N VAL A 50 -7.87 -8.34 -5.65
CA VAL A 50 -9.09 -7.89 -4.98
C VAL A 50 -10.35 -8.54 -5.53
N TYR A 51 -10.34 -9.01 -6.78
CA TYR A 51 -11.46 -9.75 -7.35
C TYR A 51 -11.81 -11.01 -6.53
N MET A 52 -10.86 -11.61 -5.79
CA MET A 52 -11.13 -12.74 -4.87
C MET A 52 -12.05 -12.38 -3.70
N PHE A 53 -12.18 -11.08 -3.41
CA PHE A 53 -13.03 -10.54 -2.37
C PHE A 53 -14.29 -9.87 -2.93
N MET A 54 -14.56 -9.96 -4.23
CA MET A 54 -15.78 -9.43 -4.82
C MET A 54 -16.91 -10.46 -4.70
N ASN A 55 -18.09 -9.99 -4.33
CA ASN A 55 -19.34 -10.73 -4.48
C ASN A 55 -19.77 -10.73 -5.96
N ALA A 56 -20.76 -11.56 -6.30
CA ALA A 56 -21.31 -11.63 -7.66
C ALA A 56 -21.92 -10.28 -8.15
N ASP A 57 -22.30 -9.41 -7.22
CA ASP A 57 -22.83 -8.06 -7.49
C ASP A 57 -21.73 -6.97 -7.52
N ASN A 58 -20.45 -7.37 -7.52
CA ASN A 58 -19.27 -6.49 -7.45
C ASN A 58 -19.14 -5.65 -6.17
N SER A 59 -19.92 -5.93 -5.14
CA SER A 59 -19.67 -5.39 -3.81
C SER A 59 -18.49 -6.13 -3.15
N LEU A 60 -17.81 -5.48 -2.20
CA LEU A 60 -16.74 -6.13 -1.45
C LEU A 60 -17.32 -7.04 -0.38
N ASN A 61 -16.85 -8.29 -0.35
CA ASN A 61 -17.09 -9.21 0.75
C ASN A 61 -16.25 -8.79 1.97
N ASP A 62 -16.84 -7.92 2.79
CA ASP A 62 -16.21 -7.35 3.96
C ASP A 62 -15.75 -8.39 4.99
N THR A 63 -16.49 -9.50 5.12
CA THR A 63 -16.18 -10.60 6.04
C THR A 63 -14.92 -11.33 5.58
N LEU A 64 -14.90 -11.77 4.31
CA LEU A 64 -13.76 -12.47 3.74
C LEU A 64 -12.49 -11.60 3.76
N MET A 65 -12.63 -10.31 3.41
CA MET A 65 -11.53 -9.35 3.47
C MET A 65 -10.98 -9.20 4.89
N ARG A 66 -11.84 -9.21 5.92
CA ARG A 66 -11.42 -9.14 7.34
C ARG A 66 -10.70 -10.41 7.79
N ASP A 67 -11.11 -11.58 7.30
CA ASP A 67 -10.44 -12.83 7.61
C ASP A 67 -9.05 -12.88 6.99
N TYR A 68 -8.91 -12.51 5.72
CA TYR A 68 -7.60 -12.43 5.06
C TYR A 68 -6.70 -11.32 5.63
N ALA A 69 -7.27 -10.22 6.12
CA ALA A 69 -6.50 -9.19 6.82
C ALA A 69 -5.79 -9.73 8.08
N LYS A 70 -6.24 -10.86 8.66
CA LYS A 70 -5.53 -11.51 9.78
C LYS A 70 -4.17 -12.07 9.37
N LEU A 71 -3.99 -12.39 8.08
CA LEU A 71 -2.78 -12.97 7.50
C LEU A 71 -1.67 -11.94 7.22
N LYS A 72 -1.87 -10.67 7.56
CA LYS A 72 -0.85 -9.61 7.44
C LYS A 72 -0.32 -9.43 6.01
N ILE A 73 -1.20 -9.64 5.02
CA ILE A 73 -0.91 -9.51 3.59
C ILE A 73 -0.33 -8.12 3.28
N GLY A 74 0.81 -8.09 2.57
CA GLY A 74 1.53 -6.85 2.25
C GLY A 74 0.90 -6.05 1.13
N SER A 75 0.25 -6.72 0.17
CA SER A 75 -0.33 -6.06 -0.99
C SER A 75 -1.68 -6.65 -1.41
N PHE A 76 -2.59 -5.77 -1.84
CA PHE A 76 -3.83 -6.16 -2.51
C PHE A 76 -3.82 -5.56 -3.92
N ASN A 77 -3.83 -6.43 -4.93
CA ASN A 77 -3.86 -5.98 -6.33
C ASN A 77 -5.29 -5.60 -6.71
N LEU A 78 -5.53 -4.31 -6.95
CA LEU A 78 -6.86 -3.75 -7.19
C LEU A 78 -7.28 -3.85 -8.67
N ILE A 79 -7.02 -4.96 -9.36
CA ILE A 79 -7.65 -5.20 -10.67
C ILE A 79 -9.13 -5.52 -10.39
N PRO A 80 -10.07 -4.63 -10.72
CA PRO A 80 -11.47 -4.78 -10.30
C PRO A 80 -12.16 -5.92 -11.06
N PHE A 81 -11.75 -6.14 -12.31
CA PHE A 81 -12.28 -7.16 -13.21
C PHE A 81 -11.11 -7.88 -13.86
N ASN A 82 -11.08 -9.21 -13.79
CA ASN A 82 -9.97 -10.07 -14.22
C ASN A 82 -9.74 -10.00 -15.73
N ASP A 83 -9.16 -8.89 -16.18
CA ASP A 83 -8.84 -8.53 -17.57
C ASP A 83 -10.03 -8.60 -18.55
N ALA A 84 -11.26 -8.50 -18.04
CA ALA A 84 -12.49 -8.56 -18.81
C ALA A 84 -13.49 -7.49 -18.36
N ALA A 85 -14.41 -7.12 -19.24
CA ALA A 85 -15.56 -6.30 -18.86
C ALA A 85 -16.41 -7.04 -17.81
N ASN A 86 -17.07 -6.28 -16.95
CA ASN A 86 -18.02 -6.83 -16.01
C ASN A 86 -19.20 -7.48 -16.75
N ASP A 87 -19.53 -8.73 -16.44
CA ASP A 87 -20.63 -9.44 -17.11
C ASP A 87 -22.02 -8.86 -16.77
N VAL A 88 -22.13 -8.05 -15.71
CA VAL A 88 -23.39 -7.41 -15.27
C VAL A 88 -23.49 -5.97 -15.78
N THR A 89 -22.42 -5.18 -15.66
CA THR A 89 -22.44 -3.74 -16.00
C THR A 89 -21.77 -3.39 -17.33
N GLY A 90 -20.96 -4.30 -17.90
CA GLY A 90 -20.14 -4.05 -19.08
C GLY A 90 -18.90 -3.18 -18.84
N GLU A 91 -18.60 -2.82 -17.59
CA GLU A 91 -17.52 -1.90 -17.25
C GLU A 91 -16.15 -2.58 -17.21
N TYR A 92 -15.11 -1.89 -17.66
CA TYR A 92 -13.72 -2.38 -17.65
C TYR A 92 -12.89 -1.94 -16.44
N GLY A 93 -13.45 -1.07 -15.60
CA GLY A 93 -12.82 -0.68 -14.35
C GLY A 93 -13.70 0.22 -13.51
N TRP A 94 -13.24 0.50 -12.30
CA TRP A 94 -13.85 1.51 -11.44
C TRP A 94 -13.55 2.93 -11.96
N THR A 95 -14.51 3.83 -11.76
CA THR A 95 -14.31 5.27 -11.91
C THR A 95 -13.33 5.80 -10.86
N ALA A 96 -12.76 6.99 -11.09
CA ALA A 96 -11.82 7.58 -10.14
C ALA A 96 -12.40 7.79 -8.72
N PRO A 97 -13.67 8.18 -8.53
CA PRO A 97 -14.30 8.19 -7.20
C PRO A 97 -14.36 6.81 -6.54
N GLU A 98 -14.74 5.78 -7.28
CA GLU A 98 -14.82 4.40 -6.78
C GLU A 98 -13.43 3.87 -6.39
N TRP A 99 -12.41 4.14 -7.20
CA TRP A 99 -11.01 3.83 -6.87
C TRP A 99 -10.60 4.40 -5.51
N ARG A 100 -10.90 5.69 -5.26
CA ARG A 100 -10.60 6.33 -3.97
C ARG A 100 -11.35 5.68 -2.82
N GLN A 101 -12.63 5.37 -3.02
CA GLN A 101 -13.47 4.75 -2.00
C GLN A 101 -12.96 3.34 -1.64
N LYS A 102 -12.73 2.48 -2.63
CA LYS A 102 -12.30 1.09 -2.43
C LYS A 102 -10.89 1.03 -1.83
N SER A 103 -9.95 1.83 -2.34
CA SER A 103 -8.58 1.91 -1.79
C SER A 103 -8.56 2.41 -0.35
N SER A 104 -9.39 3.40 -0.01
CA SER A 104 -9.52 3.89 1.37
C SER A 104 -10.10 2.83 2.29
N LEU A 105 -11.09 2.07 1.82
CA LEU A 105 -11.71 1.01 2.61
C LEU A 105 -10.74 -0.16 2.87
N VAL A 106 -9.98 -0.59 1.86
CA VAL A 106 -8.91 -1.58 2.02
C VAL A 106 -7.87 -1.09 3.05
N SER A 107 -7.40 0.15 2.89
CA SER A 107 -6.41 0.76 3.78
C SER A 107 -6.91 0.82 5.23
N LYS A 108 -8.16 1.25 5.47
CA LYS A 108 -8.76 1.33 6.81
C LYS A 108 -8.86 -0.05 7.46
N LYS A 109 -9.23 -1.09 6.71
CA LYS A 109 -9.33 -2.45 7.23
C LYS A 109 -7.95 -3.02 7.61
N LEU A 110 -6.90 -2.66 6.88
CA LEU A 110 -5.53 -3.03 7.23
C LEU A 110 -4.99 -2.22 8.42
N GLN A 111 -5.26 -0.91 8.48
CA GLN A 111 -4.85 -0.03 9.59
C GLN A 111 -5.50 -0.40 10.93
N TRP A 112 -6.76 -0.84 10.94
CA TRP A 112 -7.50 -1.25 12.15
C TRP A 112 -6.75 -2.30 12.99
N ARG A 113 -5.83 -3.07 12.38
CA ARG A 113 -5.00 -4.06 13.07
C ARG A 113 -3.62 -3.56 13.50
N ARG A 114 -3.12 -2.44 12.98
CA ARG A 114 -1.84 -1.83 13.42
C ARG A 114 -2.00 -1.17 14.79
N THR A 115 -3.20 -0.69 15.11
CA THR A 115 -3.50 0.01 16.38
C THR A 115 -4.03 -0.89 17.50
N MET A 116 -4.46 -2.13 17.21
CA MET A 116 -4.96 -3.09 18.22
C MET A 116 -4.09 -4.34 18.39
N ALA A 117 -2.90 -4.36 17.79
CA ALA A 117 -1.91 -5.43 17.96
C ALA A 117 -0.63 -4.95 18.67
N SER A 118 -0.72 -3.85 19.43
CA SER A 118 0.20 -3.67 20.56
C SER A 118 -0.33 -4.52 21.72
N PRO A 119 0.53 -5.28 22.41
CA PRO A 119 0.19 -5.89 23.69
C PRO A 119 -0.36 -4.85 24.70
#